data_AF-A0A1A9AQ51-F1
#
_entry.id   AF-A0A1A9AQ51-F1
#
_cell.length_a   1.000
_cell.length_b   1.000
_cell.length_c   1.000
_cell.angle_alpha   90.00
_cell.angle_beta   90.00
_cell.angle_gamma   90.00
#
_symmetry.space_group_name_H-M   'P 1'
#
loop_
_entity.id
_entity.type
_entity.pdbx_description
1 polymer ?
#
loop_
_entity_poly.entity_id
_entity_poly.type
_entity_poly.pdbx_seq_one_letter_code
_entity_poly.pdbx_strand_id
1 'polypeptide(L)'
;MCTYAHIYESEALYHFQKMKEMANYEENLSSLETLFSITGDEALNMIEDKIDLKDIDITDEAAKTLGKCASLFILYITDAALEYCEDDERNAICTSDILNALEDTDFSEIHDTLVEDLNNDEENISAQNYENAENSQNLSCTNSTGNNQDSKEDKPNDDFDIFMQALK
;
A
#
# COMPACT_ATOMS: atom_id res chain seq x y z
N MET A 1 -43.48 -26.67 28.27
CA MET A 1 -42.93 -27.25 27.03
C MET A 1 -42.62 -26.21 25.95
N CYS A 2 -43.20 -25.00 25.94
CA CYS A 2 -42.93 -23.98 24.90
C CYS A 2 -41.59 -23.21 25.01
N THR A 3 -40.94 -23.16 26.17
CA THR A 3 -39.70 -22.37 26.35
C THR A 3 -38.49 -23.01 25.69
N TYR A 4 -38.39 -24.34 25.73
CA TYR A 4 -37.27 -25.07 25.12
C TYR A 4 -37.27 -24.99 23.59
N ALA A 5 -38.44 -25.03 22.95
CA ALA A 5 -38.56 -24.90 21.50
C ALA A 5 -38.12 -23.51 20.99
N HIS A 6 -38.49 -22.44 21.71
CA HIS A 6 -38.09 -21.08 21.34
C HIS A 6 -36.58 -20.83 21.48
N ILE A 7 -35.92 -21.47 22.45
CA ILE A 7 -34.47 -21.34 22.63
C ILE A 7 -33.73 -21.99 21.44
N TYR A 8 -34.13 -23.20 21.05
CA TYR A 8 -33.54 -23.89 19.89
C TYR A 8 -33.76 -23.13 18.57
N GLU A 9 -34.91 -22.51 18.40
CA GLU A 9 -35.21 -21.71 17.21
C GLU A 9 -34.35 -20.43 17.15
N SER A 10 -34.10 -19.79 18.30
CA SER A 10 -33.20 -18.64 18.42
C SER A 10 -31.73 -18.99 18.14
N GLU A 11 -31.25 -20.12 18.65
CA GLU A 11 -29.87 -20.58 18.41
C GLU A 11 -29.65 -20.97 16.94
N ALA A 12 -30.62 -21.64 16.32
CA ALA A 12 -30.56 -22.00 14.90
C ALA A 12 -30.53 -20.75 14.00
N LEU A 13 -31.30 -19.72 14.34
CA LEU A 13 -31.30 -18.45 13.60
C LEU A 13 -29.95 -17.73 13.70
N TYR A 14 -29.34 -17.72 14.89
CA TYR A 14 -28.01 -17.15 15.11
C TYR A 14 -26.93 -17.86 14.30
N HIS A 15 -26.93 -19.20 14.31
CA HIS A 15 -25.98 -19.98 13.52
C HIS A 15 -26.19 -19.77 12.01
N PHE A 16 -27.44 -19.72 11.54
CA PHE A 16 -27.74 -19.48 10.14
C PHE A 16 -27.31 -18.07 9.68
N GLN A 17 -27.51 -17.06 10.51
CA GLN A 17 -27.03 -15.70 10.26
C GLN A 17 -25.50 -15.66 10.21
N LYS A 18 -24.81 -16.29 11.17
CA LYS A 18 -23.35 -16.37 11.22
C LYS A 18 -22.76 -17.11 10.02
N MET A 19 -23.41 -18.18 9.55
CA MET A 19 -23.01 -18.89 8.33
C MET A 19 -23.15 -18.02 7.07
N LYS A 20 -24.19 -17.19 6.98
CA LYS A 20 -24.35 -16.24 5.87
C LYS A 20 -23.27 -15.15 5.87
N GLU A 21 -22.93 -14.64 7.04
CA GLU A 21 -21.86 -13.64 7.19
C GLU A 21 -20.50 -14.21 6.78
N MET A 22 -20.18 -15.44 7.20
CA MET A 22 -18.95 -16.11 6.78
C MET A 22 -18.90 -16.39 5.27
N ALA A 23 -20.02 -16.83 4.67
CA ALA A 23 -20.08 -17.05 3.22
C ALA A 23 -19.90 -15.76 2.41
N ASN A 24 -20.43 -14.63 2.90
CA ASN A 24 -20.25 -13.33 2.27
C ASN A 24 -18.78 -12.85 2.37
N TYR A 25 -18.12 -13.13 3.49
CA TYR A 25 -16.69 -12.83 3.65
C TYR A 25 -15.83 -13.66 2.69
N GLU A 26 -16.11 -14.97 2.54
CA GLU A 26 -15.39 -15.83 1.58
C GLU A 26 -15.57 -15.38 0.12
N GLU A 27 -16.77 -14.96 -0.27
CA GLU A 27 -17.04 -14.45 -1.64
C GLU A 27 -16.30 -13.13 -1.92
N ASN A 28 -16.27 -12.22 -0.95
CA ASN A 28 -15.53 -10.97 -1.05
C ASN A 28 -14.01 -11.21 -1.05
N LEU A 29 -13.52 -12.16 -0.24
CA LEU A 29 -12.12 -12.54 -0.19
C LEU A 29 -11.66 -13.17 -1.51
N SER A 30 -12.47 -14.05 -2.11
CA SER A 30 -12.19 -14.63 -3.43
C SER A 30 -12.17 -13.57 -4.53
N SER A 31 -13.06 -12.56 -4.44
CA SER A 31 -13.08 -11.44 -5.39
C SER A 31 -11.83 -10.55 -5.24
N LEU A 32 -11.39 -10.31 -4.00
CA LEU A 32 -10.17 -9.55 -3.68
C LEU A 32 -8.90 -10.30 -4.10
N GLU A 33 -8.89 -11.63 -3.94
CA GLU A 33 -7.84 -12.52 -4.42
C GLU A 33 -7.63 -12.35 -5.92
N THR A 34 -8.69 -12.25 -6.72
CA THR A 34 -8.55 -11.99 -8.17
C THR A 34 -8.08 -10.58 -8.55
N LEU A 35 -8.24 -9.57 -7.69
CA LEU A 35 -8.01 -8.17 -8.07
C LEU A 35 -6.57 -7.69 -7.85
N PHE A 36 -5.88 -8.25 -6.84
CA PHE A 36 -4.53 -7.81 -6.45
C PHE A 36 -3.49 -8.95 -6.42
N SER A 37 -3.81 -10.11 -6.99
CA SER A 37 -2.85 -11.23 -7.00
C SER A 37 -1.68 -10.94 -7.93
N ILE A 38 -0.49 -10.85 -7.35
CA ILE A 38 0.75 -11.07 -8.09
C ILE A 38 0.72 -12.52 -8.57
N THR A 39 0.94 -12.73 -9.87
CA THR A 39 0.94 -14.09 -10.41
C THR A 39 2.15 -14.88 -9.91
N GLY A 40 2.03 -16.21 -9.86
CA GLY A 40 3.14 -17.05 -9.43
C GLY A 40 4.39 -16.85 -10.28
N ASP A 41 4.22 -16.69 -11.60
CA ASP A 41 5.32 -16.46 -12.53
C ASP A 41 6.00 -15.11 -12.28
N GLU A 42 5.24 -14.04 -12.02
CA GLU A 42 5.80 -12.72 -11.68
C GLU A 42 6.59 -12.77 -10.37
N ALA A 43 6.06 -13.44 -9.34
CA ALA A 43 6.74 -13.59 -8.06
C ALA A 43 8.05 -14.39 -8.19
N LEU A 44 8.07 -15.42 -9.04
CA LEU A 44 9.30 -16.17 -9.33
C LEU A 44 10.32 -15.33 -10.09
N ASN A 45 9.89 -14.60 -11.12
CA ASN A 45 10.78 -13.70 -11.88
C ASN A 45 11.45 -12.65 -10.97
N MET A 46 10.71 -12.10 -9.99
CA MET A 46 11.29 -11.16 -9.01
C MET A 46 12.39 -11.78 -8.13
N ILE A 47 12.30 -13.08 -7.84
CA ILE A 47 13.27 -13.79 -7.00
C ILE A 47 14.47 -14.27 -7.82
N GLU A 48 14.27 -14.67 -9.08
CA GLU A 48 15.33 -15.14 -9.97
C GLU A 48 16.46 -14.13 -10.15
N ASP A 49 16.16 -12.82 -10.06
CA ASP A 49 17.16 -11.75 -10.13
C ASP A 49 18.17 -11.77 -8.96
N LYS A 50 17.82 -12.41 -7.84
CA LYS A 50 18.64 -12.46 -6.62
C LYS A 50 19.05 -13.89 -6.23
N ILE A 51 18.33 -14.90 -6.68
CA ILE A 51 18.54 -16.32 -6.31
C ILE A 51 18.56 -17.18 -7.58
N ASP A 52 19.61 -17.98 -7.77
CA ASP A 52 19.69 -18.91 -8.90
C ASP A 52 18.75 -20.12 -8.68
N LEU A 53 17.58 -20.11 -9.33
CA LEU A 53 16.55 -21.14 -9.19
C LEU A 53 16.70 -22.33 -10.17
N LYS A 54 17.74 -22.33 -11.03
CA LYS A 54 17.87 -23.31 -12.13
C LYS A 54 17.89 -24.78 -11.71
N ASP A 55 18.35 -25.06 -10.49
CA ASP A 55 18.45 -26.42 -9.95
C ASP A 55 17.34 -26.74 -8.92
N ILE A 56 16.32 -25.87 -8.79
CA ILE A 56 15.24 -26.01 -7.82
C ILE A 56 13.91 -26.21 -8.56
N ASP A 57 13.29 -27.38 -8.36
CA ASP A 57 11.96 -27.65 -8.87
C ASP A 57 10.90 -26.96 -7.99
N ILE A 58 10.29 -25.90 -8.50
CA ILE A 58 9.18 -25.20 -7.84
C ILE A 58 7.85 -25.68 -8.43
N THR A 59 6.95 -26.15 -7.56
CA THR A 59 5.60 -26.54 -7.98
C THR A 59 4.75 -25.31 -8.28
N ASP A 60 3.85 -25.41 -9.27
CA ASP A 60 2.87 -24.36 -9.62
C ASP A 60 2.08 -23.85 -8.41
N GLU A 61 1.70 -24.74 -7.48
CA GLU A 61 0.99 -24.35 -6.27
C GLU A 61 1.84 -23.50 -5.31
N ALA A 62 3.14 -23.79 -5.22
CA ALA A 62 4.08 -23.00 -4.42
C ALA A 62 4.27 -21.61 -5.02
N ALA A 63 4.41 -21.51 -6.34
CA ALA A 63 4.50 -20.23 -7.05
C ALA A 63 3.24 -19.38 -6.84
N LYS A 64 2.06 -19.97 -7.00
CA LYS A 64 0.77 -19.30 -6.72
C LYS A 64 0.67 -18.84 -5.27
N THR A 65 1.06 -19.69 -4.31
CA THR A 65 1.04 -19.34 -2.89
C THR A 65 1.98 -18.18 -2.58
N LEU A 66 3.17 -18.18 -3.18
CA LEU A 66 4.13 -17.08 -3.05
C LEU A 66 3.54 -15.76 -3.57
N GLY A 67 2.91 -15.77 -4.75
CA GLY A 67 2.22 -14.60 -5.29
C GLY A 67 1.15 -14.04 -4.34
N LYS A 68 0.34 -14.93 -3.75
CA LYS A 68 -0.65 -14.54 -2.72
C LYS A 68 0.00 -13.95 -1.47
N CYS A 69 1.12 -14.53 -1.01
CA CYS A 69 1.85 -14.02 0.15
C CYS A 69 2.43 -12.64 -0.12
N ALA A 70 2.96 -12.40 -1.32
CA ALA A 70 3.47 -11.09 -1.72
C ALA A 70 2.36 -10.03 -1.73
N SER A 71 1.18 -10.35 -2.29
CA SER A 71 0.02 -9.46 -2.23
C SER A 71 -0.42 -9.16 -0.79
N LEU A 72 -0.43 -10.17 0.08
CA LEU A 72 -0.78 -10.00 1.49
C LEU A 72 0.25 -9.15 2.25
N PHE A 73 1.52 -9.30 1.93
CA PHE A 73 2.60 -8.48 2.50
C PHE A 73 2.42 -7.00 2.14
N ILE A 74 2.15 -6.69 0.87
CA ILE A 74 1.89 -5.31 0.43
C ILE A 74 0.70 -4.72 1.19
N LEU A 75 -0.39 -5.48 1.31
CA LEU A 75 -1.57 -5.04 2.06
C LEU A 75 -1.23 -4.78 3.53
N TYR A 76 -0.51 -5.70 4.17
CA TYR A 76 -0.10 -5.59 5.57
C TYR A 76 0.72 -4.32 5.85
N ILE A 77 1.74 -4.06 5.02
CA ILE A 77 2.57 -2.85 5.19
C ILE A 77 1.78 -1.58 4.88
N THR A 78 0.90 -1.62 3.88
CA THR A 78 0.06 -0.46 3.55
C THR A 78 -0.91 -0.13 4.70
N ASP A 79 -1.50 -1.14 5.32
CA ASP A 79 -2.39 -0.99 6.48
C ASP A 79 -1.63 -0.42 7.68
N ALA A 80 -0.43 -0.93 7.99
CA ALA A 80 0.42 -0.38 9.05
C ALA A 80 0.85 1.08 8.76
N ALA A 81 1.15 1.42 7.51
CA ALA A 81 1.52 2.78 7.14
C ALA A 81 0.35 3.78 7.17
N LEU A 82 -0.90 3.29 7.09
CA LEU A 82 -2.07 4.15 7.25
C LEU A 82 -2.14 4.75 8.65
N GLU A 83 -1.76 4.00 9.70
CA GLU A 83 -1.73 4.52 11.07
C GLU A 83 -0.84 5.77 11.18
N TYR A 84 0.35 5.72 10.59
CA TYR A 84 1.27 6.85 10.51
C TYR A 84 0.73 8.04 9.69
N CYS A 85 0.05 7.75 8.58
CA CYS A 85 -0.55 8.77 7.74
C CYS A 85 -1.69 9.51 8.48
N GLU A 86 -2.52 8.75 9.19
CA GLU A 86 -3.64 9.27 9.97
C GLU A 86 -3.17 10.06 11.21
N ASP A 87 -2.13 9.60 11.89
CA ASP A 87 -1.52 10.28 13.04
C ASP A 87 -0.96 11.66 12.67
N ASP A 88 -0.48 11.82 11.44
CA ASP A 88 -0.01 13.10 10.89
C ASP A 88 -1.14 13.97 10.28
N GLU A 89 -2.41 13.59 10.45
CA GLU A 89 -3.58 14.24 9.84
C GLU A 89 -3.50 14.35 8.31
N ARG A 90 -2.78 13.43 7.65
CA ARG A 90 -2.62 13.40 6.19
C ARG A 90 -3.62 12.46 5.55
N ASN A 91 -3.96 12.76 4.30
CA ASN A 91 -4.86 11.93 3.48
C ASN A 91 -4.11 11.10 2.43
N ALA A 92 -2.77 11.13 2.45
CA ALA A 92 -1.92 10.49 1.46
C ALA A 92 -0.67 9.91 2.14
N ILE A 93 -0.47 8.60 1.93
CA ILE A 93 0.71 7.85 2.39
C ILE A 93 1.95 8.40 1.69
N CYS A 94 2.99 8.67 2.47
CA CYS A 94 4.31 9.09 2.02
C CYS A 94 5.35 8.00 2.31
N THR A 95 6.54 8.13 1.71
CA THR A 95 7.65 7.18 1.90
C THR A 95 8.02 7.01 3.38
N SER A 96 8.00 8.09 4.16
CA SER A 96 8.25 8.05 5.61
C SER A 96 7.32 7.10 6.35
N ASP A 97 6.06 7.00 5.93
CA ASP A 97 5.03 6.20 6.61
C ASP A 97 5.30 4.72 6.40
N ILE A 98 5.72 4.36 5.17
CA ILE A 98 6.14 3.01 4.81
C ILE A 98 7.42 2.63 5.57
N LEU A 99 8.40 3.55 5.67
CA LEU A 99 9.64 3.29 6.40
C LEU A 99 9.39 3.09 7.89
N ASN A 100 8.60 3.98 8.52
CA ASN A 100 8.23 3.83 9.92
C ASN A 100 7.44 2.54 10.17
N ALA A 101 6.51 2.19 9.28
CA ALA A 101 5.78 0.92 9.36
C ALA A 101 6.70 -0.31 9.21
N LEU A 102 7.72 -0.25 8.36
CA LEU A 102 8.72 -1.33 8.24
C LEU A 102 9.63 -1.43 9.48
N GLU A 103 9.93 -0.31 10.12
CA GLU A 103 10.71 -0.27 11.36
C GLU A 103 9.92 -0.80 12.57
N ASP A 104 8.63 -0.50 12.66
CA ASP A 104 7.73 -0.96 13.71
C ASP A 104 7.30 -2.43 13.57
N THR A 105 7.55 -3.02 12.41
CA THR A 105 7.26 -4.42 12.12
C THR A 105 8.54 -5.25 12.17
N ASP A 106 8.41 -6.59 12.12
CA ASP A 106 9.56 -7.50 12.12
C ASP A 106 10.33 -7.52 10.77
N PHE A 107 10.26 -6.43 9.99
CA PHE A 107 10.82 -6.30 8.64
C PHE A 107 11.94 -5.24 8.54
N SER A 108 12.67 -4.98 9.62
CA SER A 108 13.74 -3.98 9.68
C SER A 108 14.85 -4.19 8.63
N GLU A 109 15.13 -5.44 8.23
CA GLU A 109 16.09 -5.73 7.15
C GLU A 109 15.65 -5.16 5.79
N ILE A 110 14.34 -5.14 5.54
CA ILE A 110 13.73 -4.57 4.33
C ILE A 110 13.79 -3.04 4.42
N HIS A 111 13.54 -2.46 5.60
CA HIS A 111 13.70 -1.03 5.85
C HIS A 111 15.10 -0.55 5.46
N ASP A 112 16.15 -1.19 5.99
CA ASP A 112 17.53 -0.76 5.78
C ASP A 112 17.92 -0.83 4.29
N THR A 113 17.52 -1.91 3.62
CA THR A 113 17.73 -2.08 2.18
C THR A 113 17.02 -0.99 1.38
N LEU A 114 15.77 -0.67 1.72
CA LEU A 114 14.99 0.35 1.02
C LEU A 114 15.55 1.76 1.22
N VAL A 115 16.06 2.07 2.41
CA VAL A 115 16.74 3.35 2.68
C VAL A 115 18.02 3.46 1.86
N GLU A 116 18.81 2.39 1.75
CA GLU A 116 20.01 2.37 0.91
C GLU A 116 19.66 2.63 -0.56
N ASP A 117 18.65 1.95 -1.09
CA ASP A 117 18.20 2.10 -2.47
C ASP A 117 17.68 3.52 -2.76
N LEU A 118 16.89 4.11 -1.85
CA LEU A 118 16.40 5.49 -1.99
C LEU A 118 17.52 6.52 -2.02
N ASN A 119 18.55 6.36 -1.19
CA ASN A 119 19.72 7.24 -1.18
C ASN A 119 20.50 7.13 -2.50
N ASN A 120 20.66 5.91 -3.03
CA ASN A 120 21.31 5.68 -4.31
C ASN A 120 20.53 6.34 -5.47
N ASP A 121 19.20 6.32 -5.42
CA ASP A 121 18.35 6.98 -6.42
C ASP A 121 18.43 8.50 -6.34
N GLU A 122 18.44 9.09 -5.13
CA GLU A 122 18.65 10.54 -4.96
C GLU A 122 20.02 10.99 -5.48
N GLU A 123 21.09 10.21 -5.24
CA GLU A 123 22.41 10.48 -5.80
C GLU A 123 22.39 10.42 -7.34
N ASN A 124 21.68 9.46 -7.93
CA ASN A 124 21.53 9.34 -9.38
C ASN A 124 20.70 10.48 -10.00
N ILE A 125 19.65 10.94 -9.32
CA ILE A 125 18.86 12.11 -9.74
C ILE A 125 19.70 13.39 -9.64
N SER A 126 20.51 13.53 -8.58
CA SER A 126 21.42 14.66 -8.41
C SER A 126 22.55 14.68 -9.44
N ALA A 127 22.99 13.51 -9.92
CA ALA A 127 23.95 13.38 -11.01
C ALA A 127 23.34 13.69 -12.40
N GLN A 128 22.06 13.37 -12.62
CA GLN A 128 21.33 13.74 -13.86
C GLN A 128 20.96 15.24 -13.93
N ASN A 129 20.86 15.92 -12.78
CA ASN A 129 20.62 17.36 -12.71
C ASN A 129 21.82 18.23 -13.17
N TYR A 130 22.99 17.63 -13.44
CA TYR A 130 24.10 18.32 -14.09
C TYR A 130 24.10 18.22 -15.63
N GLU A 131 23.20 17.44 -16.23
CA GLU A 131 23.08 17.32 -17.70
C GLU A 131 21.73 17.75 -18.29
N ASN A 132 20.65 17.94 -17.52
CA ASN A 132 19.36 18.41 -18.06
C ASN A 132 18.70 19.51 -17.22
N ALA A 133 19.21 20.73 -17.34
CA ALA A 133 18.46 21.93 -16.96
C ALA A 133 17.41 22.26 -18.04
N GLU A 134 16.25 21.60 -18.00
CA GLU A 134 14.94 22.06 -18.51
C GLU A 134 13.91 20.89 -18.52
N ASN A 135 13.32 20.56 -17.36
CA ASN A 135 11.85 20.58 -17.22
C ASN A 135 11.42 20.30 -15.77
N SER A 136 10.69 21.26 -15.23
CA SER A 136 9.81 21.25 -14.05
C SER A 136 9.12 19.90 -13.75
N GLN A 137 8.74 19.52 -12.54
CA GLN A 137 8.76 20.14 -11.21
C GLN A 137 8.27 19.07 -10.19
N ASN A 138 8.98 18.96 -9.07
CA ASN A 138 8.42 18.97 -7.71
C ASN A 138 7.55 17.77 -7.23
N LEU A 139 8.21 16.73 -6.72
CA LEU A 139 7.71 15.98 -5.55
C LEU A 139 8.56 16.42 -4.35
N SER A 140 8.04 17.37 -3.58
CA SER A 140 8.61 17.78 -2.32
C SER A 140 7.50 17.76 -1.28
N CYS A 141 7.40 16.67 -0.53
CA CYS A 141 6.74 16.68 0.77
C CYS A 141 7.64 17.44 1.73
N THR A 142 7.52 18.77 1.73
CA THR A 142 8.19 19.64 2.70
C THR A 142 7.61 19.42 4.10
N ASN A 143 8.47 19.02 5.02
CA ASN A 143 8.25 19.08 6.47
C ASN A 143 7.82 20.49 6.90
N SER A 144 6.59 20.64 7.39
CA SER A 144 6.16 21.88 8.04
C SER A 144 6.74 21.96 9.45
N THR A 145 7.78 22.77 9.63
CA THR A 145 8.07 23.42 10.91
C THR A 145 7.72 24.89 10.78
N GLY A 146 6.69 25.31 11.52
CA GLY A 146 6.12 26.65 11.43
C GLY A 146 7.03 27.78 11.90
N ASN A 147 6.81 28.98 11.36
CA ASN A 147 6.54 30.20 12.14
C ASN A 147 6.22 31.41 11.25
N ASN A 148 5.00 31.92 11.43
CA ASN A 148 4.58 33.33 11.54
C ASN A 148 5.02 34.45 10.56
N GLN A 149 3.99 35.17 10.12
CA GLN A 149 3.84 36.64 9.92
C GLN A 149 3.88 37.24 8.49
N ASP A 150 2.67 37.60 8.04
CA ASP A 150 2.20 38.97 7.76
C ASP A 150 2.00 39.43 6.28
N SER A 151 0.72 39.65 5.95
CA SER A 151 0.12 40.61 5.02
C SER A 151 0.56 40.70 3.54
N LYS A 152 -0.34 40.29 2.62
CA LYS A 152 -1.02 41.18 1.63
C LYS A 152 -2.05 40.42 0.77
N GLU A 153 -3.19 41.05 0.56
CA GLU A 153 -4.25 40.65 -0.38
C GLU A 153 -3.72 40.56 -1.81
N ASP A 154 -3.85 39.40 -2.44
CA ASP A 154 -4.00 39.26 -3.89
C ASP A 154 -4.84 38.00 -4.16
N LYS A 155 -5.80 38.11 -5.09
CA LYS A 155 -6.80 37.08 -5.40
C LYS A 155 -6.13 35.76 -5.83
N PRO A 156 -6.62 34.59 -5.39
CA PRO A 156 -6.18 33.33 -5.98
C PRO A 156 -6.74 33.27 -7.40
N ASN A 157 -5.88 33.34 -8.41
CA ASN A 157 -6.26 32.87 -9.74
C ASN A 157 -6.29 31.36 -9.65
N ASP A 158 -7.46 30.81 -9.90
CA ASP A 158 -7.78 29.40 -9.83
C ASP A 158 -6.89 28.61 -10.82
N ASP A 159 -5.88 27.89 -10.29
CA ASP A 159 -5.14 26.86 -11.04
C ASP A 159 -6.08 25.79 -11.62
N PHE A 160 -7.26 25.66 -11.02
CA PHE A 160 -8.36 24.84 -11.51
C PHE A 160 -8.96 25.35 -12.82
N ASP A 161 -9.01 26.68 -13.04
CA ASP A 161 -9.52 27.27 -14.27
C ASP A 161 -8.56 27.06 -15.45
N ILE A 162 -7.25 27.02 -15.17
CA ILE A 162 -6.23 26.64 -16.16
C ILE A 162 -6.39 25.17 -16.56
N PHE A 163 -6.63 24.28 -15.59
CA PHE A 163 -6.84 22.87 -15.85
C PHE A 163 -8.12 22.60 -16.66
N MET A 164 -9.21 23.30 -16.34
CA MET A 164 -10.50 23.16 -17.06
C MET A 164 -10.49 23.74 -18.47
N GLN A 165 -9.62 24.72 -18.76
CA GLN A 165 -9.46 25.26 -20.12
C GLN A 165 -8.68 24.31 -21.03
N ALA A 166 -7.77 23.50 -20.50
CA ALA A 166 -6.99 22.52 -21.27
C ALA A 166 -7.83 21.31 -21.75
N LEU A 167 -9.03 21.12 -21.20
CA LEU A 167 -9.94 20.02 -21.52
C LEU A 167 -10.99 20.34 -22.60
N LYS A 168 -10.93 21.53 -23.23
CA LYS A 168 -11.80 21.90 -24.36
C LYS A 168 -11.08 21.77 -25.69
#